data_AF-A0A6N8B2I2-F1
#
_entry.id   AF-A0A6N8B2I2-F1
#
_cell.length_a   1.000
_cell.length_b   1.000
_cell.length_c   1.000
_cell.angle_alpha   90.00
_cell.angle_beta   90.00
_cell.angle_gamma   90.00
#
_symmetry.space_group_name_H-M   'P 1'
#
loop_
_entity.id
_entity.type
_entity.pdbx_description
1 polymer ?
#
loop_
_entity_poly.entity_id
_entity_poly.type
_entity_poly.pdbx_seq_one_letter_code
_entity_poly.pdbx_strand_id
1 'polypeptide(L)'
;MVKALRDGSAYNQKDVTDFLSEFSLFKDRVEKKFKDVADELKGKSNEHQLWVSLYLIATDYSEDSSSKRQKQPETNQQNNTSLSKIS
;
A
#
# COMPACT_ATOMS: atom_id res chain seq x y z
N MET A 1 -0.47 2.88 11.73
CA MET A 1 -0.09 3.33 10.37
C MET A 1 1.41 3.24 10.28
N VAL A 2 1.95 2.12 9.82
CA VAL A 2 3.40 2.00 9.59
C VAL A 2 3.78 2.96 8.48
N LYS A 3 4.82 3.77 8.73
CA LYS A 3 5.38 4.66 7.72
C LYS A 3 5.92 3.80 6.59
N ALA A 4 5.54 4.12 5.36
CA ALA A 4 6.14 3.48 4.20
C ALA A 4 7.67 3.69 4.24
N LEU A 5 8.42 2.61 4.03
CA LEU A 5 9.86 2.70 3.90
C LEU A 5 10.16 3.43 2.58
N ARG A 6 10.62 4.68 2.69
CA ARG A 6 11.20 5.47 1.61
C ARG A 6 12.61 4.99 1.30
N ASP A 7 12.87 4.83 0.02
CA ASP A 7 14.19 4.49 -0.51
C ASP A 7 15.24 5.55 -0.13
N GLY A 8 16.49 5.12 0.08
CA GLY A 8 17.61 5.99 0.48
C GLY A 8 17.58 6.54 1.91
N SER A 9 16.62 6.13 2.75
CA SER A 9 16.53 6.55 4.16
C SER A 9 17.15 5.52 5.10
N ALA A 10 17.79 5.99 6.18
CA ALA A 10 18.29 5.10 7.23
C ALA A 10 17.17 4.77 8.23
N TYR A 11 16.97 3.49 8.51
CA TYR A 11 15.99 2.98 9.48
C TYR A 11 16.71 2.30 10.64
N ASN A 12 16.17 2.43 11.85
CA ASN A 12 16.67 1.63 12.97
C ASN A 12 16.10 0.19 12.88
N GLN A 13 16.70 -0.75 13.60
CA GLN A 13 16.28 -2.15 13.59
C GLN A 13 14.81 -2.35 14.00
N LYS A 14 14.33 -1.54 14.94
CA LYS A 14 12.94 -1.62 15.43
C LYS A 14 11.95 -1.25 14.32
N ASP A 15 12.20 -0.15 13.59
CA ASP A 15 11.34 0.31 12.50
C ASP A 15 11.21 -0.75 11.40
N VAL A 16 12.32 -1.40 11.06
CA VAL A 16 12.34 -2.50 10.07
C VAL A 16 11.57 -3.72 10.60
N THR A 17 11.76 -4.08 11.86
CA THR A 17 11.10 -5.24 12.49
C THR A 17 9.59 -5.04 12.57
N ASP A 18 9.15 -3.83 12.95
CA ASP A 18 7.74 -3.47 13.04
C ASP A 18 7.08 -3.50 11.63
N PHE A 19 7.76 -2.96 10.61
CA PHE A 19 7.30 -3.05 9.22
C PHE A 19 7.14 -4.49 8.73
N LEU A 20 8.15 -5.34 8.95
CA LEU A 20 8.12 -6.74 8.52
C LEU A 20 7.03 -7.53 9.26
N SER A 21 6.82 -7.25 10.54
CA SER A 21 5.75 -7.88 11.32
C SER A 21 4.37 -7.50 10.81
N GLU A 22 4.13 -6.20 10.53
CA GLU A 22 2.87 -5.75 9.93
C GLU A 22 2.65 -6.35 8.53
N PHE A 23 3.70 -6.42 7.71
CA PHE A 23 3.67 -7.06 6.40
C PHE A 23 3.34 -8.54 6.47
N SER A 24 3.92 -9.27 7.42
CA SER A 24 3.60 -10.69 7.64
C SER A 24 2.13 -10.90 7.98
N LEU A 25 1.60 -10.11 8.91
CA LEU A 25 0.19 -10.16 9.28
C LEU A 25 -0.73 -9.77 8.11
N PHE A 26 -0.31 -8.83 7.28
CA PHE A 26 -1.04 -8.47 6.07
C PHE A 26 -1.07 -9.63 5.07
N LYS A 27 0.07 -10.29 4.83
CA LYS A 27 0.15 -11.47 3.95
C LYS A 27 -0.84 -12.55 4.37
N ASP A 28 -0.87 -12.90 5.67
CA ASP A 28 -1.78 -13.94 6.18
C ASP A 28 -3.26 -13.57 5.95
N ARG A 29 -3.62 -12.30 6.13
CA ARG A 29 -4.99 -11.81 5.86
C ARG A 29 -5.34 -11.89 4.38
N VAL A 30 -4.42 -11.51 3.50
CA VAL A 30 -4.61 -11.58 2.04
C VAL A 30 -4.78 -13.02 1.59
N GLU A 31 -3.92 -13.91 2.07
CA GLU A 31 -3.95 -15.33 1.73
C GLU A 31 -5.27 -15.98 2.18
N LYS A 32 -5.71 -15.71 3.42
CA LYS A 32 -6.99 -16.17 3.92
C LYS A 32 -8.16 -15.69 3.04
N LYS A 33 -8.18 -14.39 2.72
CA LYS A 33 -9.27 -13.82 1.90
C LYS A 33 -9.27 -14.34 0.47
N PHE A 34 -8.09 -14.53 -0.12
CA PHE A 34 -7.98 -15.11 -1.45
C PHE A 34 -8.50 -16.55 -1.48
N LYS A 35 -8.19 -17.33 -0.44
CA LYS A 35 -8.71 -18.70 -0.30
C LYS A 35 -10.23 -18.71 -0.15
N ASP A 36 -10.79 -17.87 0.73
CA ASP A 36 -12.24 -17.75 0.92
C ASP A 36 -12.95 -17.43 -0.42
N VAL A 37 -12.41 -16.49 -1.20
CA VAL A 37 -12.96 -16.11 -2.52
C VAL A 37 -12.81 -17.25 -3.52
N ALA A 38 -11.66 -17.91 -3.56
CA ALA A 38 -11.44 -19.03 -4.47
C ALA A 38 -12.42 -20.18 -4.20
N ASP A 39 -12.66 -20.51 -2.93
CA ASP A 39 -13.63 -21.52 -2.53
C ASP A 39 -15.07 -21.11 -2.91
N GLU A 40 -15.40 -19.82 -2.85
CA GLU A 40 -16.72 -19.30 -3.27
C GLU A 40 -16.92 -19.35 -4.79
N LEU A 41 -15.86 -19.15 -5.57
CA LEU A 41 -15.92 -19.13 -7.03
C LEU A 41 -15.92 -20.53 -7.65
N LYS A 42 -15.27 -21.47 -6.97
CA LYS A 42 -15.08 -22.84 -7.44
C LYS A 42 -16.38 -23.53 -7.82
N GLY A 43 -16.46 -24.00 -9.06
CA GLY A 43 -17.57 -24.82 -9.56
C GLY A 43 -18.80 -24.02 -9.99
N LYS A 44 -18.74 -22.68 -9.95
CA LYS A 44 -19.78 -21.83 -10.57
C LYS A 44 -19.65 -21.91 -12.09
N SER A 45 -20.79 -21.93 -12.79
CA SER A 45 -20.82 -22.00 -14.27
C SER A 45 -20.17 -20.78 -14.95
N ASN A 46 -20.04 -19.67 -14.23
CA ASN A 46 -19.43 -18.41 -14.67
C ASN A 46 -18.13 -18.08 -13.90
N GLU A 47 -17.45 -19.08 -13.33
CA GLU A 47 -16.23 -18.91 -12.51
C GLU A 47 -15.17 -18.03 -13.20
N HIS A 48 -14.87 -18.28 -14.48
CA HIS A 48 -13.92 -17.47 -15.25
C HIS A 48 -14.34 -15.99 -15.33
N GLN A 49 -15.60 -15.71 -15.64
CA GLN A 49 -16.12 -14.34 -15.69
C GLN A 49 -16.01 -13.64 -14.33
N LEU A 50 -16.29 -14.34 -13.23
CA LEU A 50 -16.17 -13.79 -11.88
C LEU A 50 -14.72 -13.42 -11.54
N TRP A 51 -13.75 -14.25 -11.91
CA TRP A 51 -12.32 -13.94 -11.74
C TRP A 51 -11.89 -12.74 -12.59
N VAL A 52 -12.35 -12.65 -13.84
CA VAL A 52 -12.07 -11.50 -14.71
C VAL A 52 -12.65 -10.23 -14.12
N SER A 53 -13.90 -10.25 -13.65
CA SER A 53 -14.52 -9.09 -12.99
C SER A 53 -13.77 -8.67 -11.74
N LEU A 54 -13.34 -9.63 -10.90
CA LEU A 54 -12.56 -9.33 -9.71
C LEU A 54 -11.21 -8.67 -10.07
N TYR A 55 -10.53 -9.18 -11.09
CA TYR A 55 -9.26 -8.61 -11.57
C TYR A 55 -9.43 -7.16 -12.07
N LEU A 56 -10.48 -6.89 -12.85
CA LEU A 56 -10.75 -5.55 -13.36
C LEU A 56 -11.02 -4.56 -12.22
N ILE A 57 -11.88 -4.93 -11.28
CA ILE A 57 -12.17 -4.09 -10.10
C ILE A 57 -10.91 -3.84 -9.26
N ALA A 58 -10.09 -4.87 -9.05
CA ALA A 58 -8.84 -4.74 -8.31
C ALA A 58 -7.84 -3.82 -9.03
N THR A 59 -7.77 -3.91 -10.35
CA THR A 59 -6.94 -3.06 -11.20
C THR A 59 -7.39 -1.61 -11.09
N ASP A 60 -8.67 -1.33 -11.30
CA ASP A 60 -9.26 0.01 -11.18
C ASP A 60 -9.00 0.61 -9.79
N TYR A 61 -9.21 -0.18 -8.72
CA TYR A 61 -8.94 0.26 -7.35
C TYR A 61 -7.46 0.60 -7.14
N SER A 62 -6.55 -0.19 -7.71
CA SER A 62 -5.11 0.04 -7.59
C SER A 62 -4.69 1.33 -8.32
N GLU A 63 -5.25 1.60 -9.50
CA GLU A 63 -4.98 2.79 -10.31
C GLU A 63 -5.59 4.07 -9.70
N ASP A 64 -6.77 3.98 -9.09
CA ASP A 64 -7.36 5.08 -8.34
C ASP A 64 -6.53 5.42 -7.09
N SER A 65 -5.99 4.39 -6.43
CA SER A 65 -5.16 4.57 -5.25
C SER A 65 -3.80 5.22 -5.57
N SER A 66 -3.22 4.95 -6.73
CA SER A 66 -1.97 5.56 -7.20
C SER A 66 -2.21 7.01 -7.67
N SER A 67 -3.32 7.27 -8.35
CA SER A 67 -3.74 8.60 -8.80
C SER A 67 -4.00 9.57 -7.64
N LYS A 68 -4.57 9.07 -6.52
CA LYS A 68 -4.74 9.87 -5.29
C LYS A 68 -3.41 10.19 -4.60
N ARG A 69 -2.40 9.33 -4.71
CA ARG A 69 -1.05 9.57 -4.15
C ARG A 69 -0.27 10.62 -4.94
N GLN A 70 -0.44 10.71 -6.27
CA GLN A 70 0.21 11.73 -7.11
C GLN A 70 -0.35 13.15 -6.90
N LYS A 71 -1.61 13.29 -6.45
CA LYS A 71 -2.25 14.60 -6.24
C LYS A 71 -2.01 15.22 -4.87
N GLN A 72 -1.32 14.54 -3.95
CA GLN A 72 -0.88 15.17 -2.70
C GLN A 72 0.47 15.85 -2.96
N PRO A 73 0.56 17.19 -2.97
CA PRO A 73 1.85 17.85 -2.92
C PRO A 73 2.52 17.48 -1.60
N GLU A 74 3.78 17.04 -1.67
CA GLU A 74 4.66 16.81 -0.53
C GLU A 74 4.79 18.12 0.26
N THR A 75 3.87 18.36 1.18
CA THR A 75 3.92 19.53 2.06
C THR A 75 4.81 19.16 3.24
N ASN A 76 6.13 19.16 3.03
CA ASN A 76 7.05 19.28 4.15
C ASN A 76 8.47 19.70 3.72
N GLN A 77 8.96 20.72 4.43
CA GLN A 77 10.34 21.22 4.53
C GLN A 77 10.78 22.33 3.57
N GLN A 78 10.27 23.54 3.83
CA GLN A 78 11.03 24.78 3.62
C GLN A 78 10.68 25.78 4.74
N ASN A 79 11.07 25.45 5.97
CA ASN A 79 11.14 26.39 7.07
C ASN A 79 12.47 26.12 7.78
N ASN A 80 13.54 26.77 7.30
CA ASN A 80 14.79 27.07 8.01
C ASN A 80 15.82 27.66 7.01
N THR A 81 15.55 28.83 6.43
CA THR A 81 16.60 29.62 5.74
C THR A 81 16.34 31.13 5.74
N SER A 82 15.81 31.67 6.84
CA SER A 82 15.65 33.14 6.99
C SER A 82 16.09 33.65 8.35
N LEU A 83 17.28 33.23 8.83
CA LEU A 83 17.92 33.85 10.01
C LEU A 83 19.42 34.14 9.85
N SER A 84 19.99 34.10 8.64
CA SER A 84 21.42 34.41 8.41
C SER A 84 21.67 35.74 7.68
N LYS A 85 20.74 36.68 7.71
CA LYS A 85 20.92 38.02 7.13
C LYS A 85 20.57 39.16 8.08
N ILE A 86 21.07 39.12 9.31
CA ILE A 86 21.26 40.32 10.13
C ILE A 86 22.54 40.15 10.94
N SER A 87 23.67 40.55 10.36
CA SER A 87 24.90 41.01 11.03
C SER A 87 25.67 41.84 10.02
#